data_AF-A0A1H6BZQ9-F1
#
_entry.id   AF-A0A1H6BZQ9-F1
#
_cell.length_a   1.000
_cell.length_b   1.000
_cell.length_c   1.000
_cell.angle_alpha   90.00
_cell.angle_beta   90.00
_cell.angle_gamma   90.00
#
_symmetry.space_group_name_H-M   'P 1'
#
loop_
_entity.id
_entity.type
_entity.pdbx_description
1 polymer ?
#
loop_
_entity_poly.entity_id
_entity_poly.type
_entity_poly.pdbx_seq_one_letter_code
_entity_poly.pdbx_strand_id
1 'polypeptide(L)'
;MNRTAITIACAGAVVATAVFAAGAQEPGARAQEFVLRRMEHRLGLTDGQREQIRGIVKTEQPVIVDLARRVHALNEELQGQPGFDEAQVRAFAKAHESTAEDVLVEREKIRTEVLQVLTPEQREKLQEMRAERVSQLVDRLSALQNQF
;
A
#
# COMPACT_ATOMS: atom_id res chain seq x y z
N MET A 1 12.30 -13.41 17.28
CA MET A 1 10.88 -13.66 16.93
C MET A 1 10.33 -12.36 16.36
N ASN A 2 10.46 -12.16 15.05
CA ASN A 2 10.32 -10.85 14.40
C ASN A 2 8.86 -10.58 14.03
N ARG A 3 8.28 -9.51 14.60
CA ARG A 3 6.85 -9.14 14.52
C ARG A 3 6.55 -8.12 13.40
N THR A 4 6.96 -8.38 12.17
CA THR A 4 6.64 -7.50 11.03
C THR A 4 5.98 -8.29 9.90
N ALA A 5 4.72 -8.70 10.12
CA ALA A 5 3.87 -9.27 9.08
C ALA A 5 3.04 -8.14 8.45
N ILE A 6 3.65 -7.38 7.54
CA ILE A 6 2.92 -6.42 6.70
C ILE A 6 2.23 -7.22 5.60
N THR A 7 0.92 -7.40 5.74
CA THR A 7 0.06 -7.99 4.72
C THR A 7 -0.12 -6.99 3.58
N ILE A 8 0.90 -6.89 2.72
CA ILE A 8 0.85 -6.08 1.50
C ILE A 8 -0.05 -6.81 0.50
N ALA A 9 -1.33 -6.47 0.56
CA ALA A 9 -2.23 -6.76 -0.52
C ALA A 9 -1.74 -6.01 -1.79
N CYS A 10 -1.50 -6.72 -2.90
CA CYS A 10 -0.94 -6.28 -4.19
C CYS A 10 -1.74 -5.17 -4.94
N ALA A 11 -2.19 -4.14 -4.26
CA ALA A 11 -2.59 -2.84 -4.79
C ALA A 11 -2.34 -1.70 -3.76
N GLY A 12 -1.81 -1.99 -2.57
CA GLY A 12 -1.47 -1.02 -1.51
C GLY A 12 0.02 -0.96 -1.19
N ALA A 13 0.88 -1.50 -2.07
CA ALA A 13 2.30 -1.62 -1.80
C ALA A 13 3.09 -0.32 -2.02
N VAL A 14 2.53 0.65 -2.77
CA VAL A 14 3.22 1.92 -3.04
C VAL A 14 3.18 2.85 -1.81
N VAL A 15 2.15 2.78 -0.97
CA VAL A 15 2.01 3.67 0.19
C VAL A 15 2.57 3.05 1.48
N ALA A 16 2.44 1.74 1.67
CA ALA A 16 2.84 1.09 2.94
C ALA A 16 4.36 0.82 3.08
N THR A 17 5.17 0.94 2.01
CA THR A 17 6.62 0.72 2.07
C THR A 17 7.44 1.99 2.33
N ALA A 18 6.81 3.15 2.47
CA ALA A 18 7.49 4.39 2.82
C ALA A 18 7.75 4.55 4.34
N VAL A 19 7.24 3.65 5.19
CA VAL A 19 7.14 3.86 6.65
C VAL A 19 8.35 3.34 7.45
N PHE A 20 9.39 2.75 6.84
CA PHE A 20 10.47 2.09 7.61
C PHE A 20 11.93 2.44 7.29
N ALA A 21 12.25 3.53 6.58
CA ALA A 21 13.66 3.90 6.37
C ALA A 21 13.91 5.40 6.49
N ALA A 22 14.05 5.88 7.73
CA ALA A 22 14.73 7.13 8.01
C ALA A 22 16.19 7.02 7.53
N GLY A 23 16.59 7.84 6.55
CA GLY A 23 18.00 8.14 6.29
C GLY A 23 18.62 7.76 4.94
N ALA A 24 17.88 7.31 3.92
CA ALA A 24 18.48 7.01 2.61
C ALA A 24 17.64 7.48 1.42
N GLN A 25 18.29 8.23 0.51
CA GLN A 25 17.99 8.45 -0.90
C GLN A 25 16.75 7.67 -1.46
N GLU A 26 15.70 8.40 -1.83
CA GLU A 26 14.54 7.93 -2.63
C GLU A 26 13.93 6.56 -2.22
N PRO A 27 13.28 6.44 -1.03
CA PRO A 27 12.59 5.22 -0.61
C PRO A 27 11.49 4.76 -1.60
N GLY A 28 10.88 5.71 -2.32
CA GLY A 28 9.78 5.45 -3.25
C GLY A 28 10.19 4.65 -4.49
N ALA A 29 11.33 4.95 -5.11
CA ALA A 29 11.73 4.32 -6.37
C ALA A 29 12.02 2.82 -6.23
N ARG A 30 12.68 2.42 -5.12
CA ARG A 30 12.99 1.00 -4.84
C ARG A 30 11.75 0.19 -4.50
N ALA A 31 10.84 0.77 -3.71
CA ALA A 31 9.56 0.18 -3.40
C ALA A 31 8.70 -0.02 -4.66
N GLN A 32 8.59 1.01 -5.50
CA GLN A 32 7.85 0.95 -6.77
C GLN A 32 8.39 -0.15 -7.69
N GLU A 33 9.71 -0.22 -7.85
CA GLU A 33 10.35 -1.26 -8.68
C GLU A 33 10.11 -2.67 -8.13
N PHE A 34 10.16 -2.86 -6.81
CA PHE A 34 9.84 -4.14 -6.19
C PHE A 34 8.39 -4.59 -6.48
N VAL A 35 7.44 -3.65 -6.39
CA VAL A 35 6.02 -3.91 -6.66
C VAL A 35 5.80 -4.28 -8.12
N LEU A 36 6.40 -3.52 -9.04
CA LEU A 36 6.29 -3.77 -10.47
C LEU A 36 6.87 -5.14 -10.84
N ARG A 37 8.04 -5.50 -10.31
CA ARG A 37 8.65 -6.83 -10.51
C ARG A 37 7.78 -7.96 -9.97
N ARG A 38 7.14 -7.77 -8.82
CA ARG A 38 6.22 -8.76 -8.26
C ARG A 38 4.98 -8.91 -9.15
N MET A 39 4.43 -7.82 -9.67
CA MET A 39 3.31 -7.85 -10.61
C MET A 39 3.69 -8.54 -11.91
N GLU A 40 4.86 -8.22 -12.47
CA GLU A 40 5.43 -8.87 -13.65
C GLU A 40 5.50 -10.38 -13.47
N HIS A 41 6.14 -10.85 -12.40
CA HIS A 41 6.27 -12.28 -12.12
C HIS A 41 4.91 -12.99 -11.93
N ARG A 42 3.93 -12.30 -11.33
CA ARG A 42 2.64 -12.92 -11.00
C ARG A 42 1.65 -12.87 -12.16
N LEU A 43 1.65 -11.80 -12.96
CA LEU A 43 0.68 -11.57 -14.05
C LEU A 43 1.28 -11.83 -15.44
N GLY A 44 2.60 -12.00 -15.56
CA GLY A 44 3.26 -12.12 -16.85
C GLY A 44 3.15 -10.84 -17.67
N LEU A 45 3.56 -9.71 -17.09
CA LEU A 45 3.50 -8.41 -17.77
C LEU A 45 4.50 -8.37 -18.92
N THR A 46 4.08 -7.83 -20.07
CA THR A 46 5.00 -7.53 -21.17
C THR A 46 5.82 -6.28 -20.86
N ASP A 47 6.95 -6.08 -21.54
CA ASP A 47 7.77 -4.87 -21.37
C ASP A 47 6.97 -3.59 -21.69
N GLY A 48 6.09 -3.64 -22.70
CA GLY A 48 5.19 -2.54 -23.02
C GLY A 48 4.21 -2.22 -21.89
N GLN A 49 3.63 -3.24 -21.25
CA GLN A 49 2.75 -3.05 -20.10
C GLN A 49 3.51 -2.49 -18.88
N ARG A 50 4.74 -2.97 -18.65
CA ARG A 50 5.60 -2.47 -17.57
C ARG A 50 5.91 -1.00 -17.73
N GLU A 51 6.25 -0.56 -18.94
CA GLU A 51 6.56 0.84 -19.22
C GLU A 51 5.32 1.73 -19.05
N GLN A 52 4.14 1.28 -19.51
CA GLN A 52 2.89 2.01 -19.29
C GLN A 52 2.56 2.16 -17.80
N ILE A 53 2.70 1.08 -17.01
CA ILE A 53 2.47 1.12 -15.56
C ILE A 53 3.49 2.04 -14.87
N ARG A 54 4.76 2.03 -15.30
CA ARG A 54 5.78 2.96 -14.80
C ARG A 54 5.40 4.41 -15.11
N GLY A 55 4.88 4.68 -16.32
CA GLY A 55 4.37 5.98 -16.72
C GLY A 55 3.26 6.48 -15.81
N ILE A 56 2.24 5.64 -15.55
CA ILE A 56 1.13 5.95 -14.62
C ILE A 56 1.68 6.35 -13.25
N VAL A 57 2.53 5.50 -12.65
CA VAL A 57 3.07 5.76 -11.31
C VAL A 57 3.96 7.00 -11.28
N LYS A 58 4.71 7.28 -12.36
CA LYS A 58 5.56 8.46 -12.46
C LYS A 58 4.75 9.75 -12.54
N THR A 59 3.62 9.74 -13.25
CA THR A 59 2.70 10.88 -13.33
C THR A 59 2.15 11.24 -11.95
N GLU A 60 1.77 10.23 -11.17
CA GLU A 60 1.18 10.43 -9.83
C GLU A 60 2.23 10.53 -8.70
N GLN A 61 3.51 10.40 -9.03
CA GLN A 61 4.61 10.40 -8.04
C GLN A 61 4.58 11.62 -7.10
N PRO A 62 4.34 12.86 -7.56
CA PRO A 62 4.28 14.02 -6.67
C PRO A 62 3.17 13.90 -5.62
N VAL A 63 1.99 13.43 -6.02
CA VAL A 63 0.83 13.24 -5.14
C VAL A 63 1.11 12.12 -4.14
N ILE A 64 1.66 10.99 -4.60
CA ILE A 64 2.08 9.88 -3.74
C ILE A 64 3.08 10.34 -2.67
N VAL A 65 4.11 11.10 -3.07
CA VAL A 65 5.16 11.57 -2.16
C VAL A 65 4.59 12.53 -1.12
N ASP A 66 3.71 13.43 -1.52
CA ASP A 66 3.05 14.36 -0.61
C ASP A 66 2.16 13.64 0.41
N LEU A 67 1.32 12.72 -0.03
CA LEU A 67 0.49 11.90 0.86
C LEU A 67 1.33 11.05 1.83
N ALA A 68 2.42 10.46 1.34
CA ALA A 68 3.34 9.70 2.19
C ALA A 68 3.97 10.58 3.29
N ARG A 69 4.34 11.83 2.98
CA ARG A 69 4.85 12.78 3.96
C ARG A 69 3.78 13.15 5.00
N ARG A 70 2.55 13.40 4.58
CA ARG A 70 1.42 13.68 5.49
C ARG A 70 1.17 12.52 6.46
N VAL A 71 1.10 11.29 5.95
CA VAL A 71 0.95 10.09 6.77
C VAL A 71 2.14 9.90 7.73
N HIS A 72 3.37 10.14 7.28
CA HIS A 72 4.54 10.03 8.13
C HIS A 72 4.53 11.06 9.27
N ALA A 73 4.25 12.33 8.95
CA ALA A 73 4.17 13.40 9.95
C ALA A 73 3.10 13.11 11.02
N LEU A 74 1.94 12.62 10.60
CA LEU A 74 0.89 12.17 11.52
C LEU A 74 1.41 11.04 12.43
N ASN A 75 2.04 10.00 11.88
CA ASN A 75 2.55 8.90 12.70
C ASN A 75 3.64 9.33 13.70
N GLU A 76 4.53 10.24 13.33
CA GLU A 76 5.55 10.80 14.24
C GLU A 76 4.89 11.57 15.40
N GLU A 77 3.86 12.36 15.12
CA GLU A 77 3.10 13.10 16.14
C GLU A 77 2.46 12.15 17.16
N LEU A 78 1.87 11.05 16.70
CA LEU A 78 1.27 10.05 17.58
C LEU A 78 2.32 9.28 18.40
N GLN A 79 3.45 8.91 17.79
CA GLN A 79 4.52 8.15 18.46
C GLN A 79 5.29 8.99 19.48
N GLY A 80 5.34 10.31 19.29
CA GLY A 80 6.02 11.24 20.20
C GLY A 80 5.30 11.45 21.55
N GLN A 81 4.09 10.92 21.72
CA GLN A 81 3.33 11.13 22.96
C GLN A 81 3.86 10.27 24.13
N PRO A 82 4.06 10.86 25.32
CA PRO A 82 4.67 10.16 26.46
C PRO A 82 3.75 9.16 27.16
N GLY A 83 2.47 9.06 26.75
CA GLY A 83 1.48 8.18 27.34
C GLY A 83 0.19 8.15 26.52
N PHE A 84 -0.78 7.35 26.98
CA PHE A 84 -2.09 7.27 26.34
C PHE A 84 -3.00 8.41 26.81
N ASP A 85 -3.46 9.23 25.86
CA ASP A 85 -4.54 10.19 26.06
C ASP A 85 -5.61 9.96 24.98
N GLU A 86 -6.79 9.48 25.40
CA GLU A 86 -7.88 9.16 24.50
C GLU A 86 -8.37 10.38 23.70
N ALA A 87 -8.42 11.56 24.31
CA ALA A 87 -8.89 12.77 23.64
C ALA A 87 -7.90 13.19 22.55
N GLN A 88 -6.59 13.10 22.82
CA GLN A 88 -5.56 13.35 21.82
C GLN A 88 -5.59 12.31 20.70
N VAL A 89 -5.74 11.02 21.02
CA VAL A 89 -5.86 9.96 20.00
C VAL A 89 -7.11 10.17 19.11
N ARG A 90 -8.23 10.60 19.68
CA ARG A 90 -9.44 10.90 18.90
C ARG A 90 -9.27 12.14 18.02
N ALA A 91 -8.59 13.18 18.51
CA ALA A 91 -8.28 14.36 17.71
C ALA A 91 -7.34 14.00 16.54
N PHE A 92 -6.33 13.18 16.81
CA PHE A 92 -5.43 12.63 15.81
C PHE A 92 -6.17 11.80 14.76
N ALA A 93 -7.08 10.92 15.17
CA ALA A 93 -7.89 10.11 14.25
C ALA A 93 -8.68 11.00 13.27
N LYS A 94 -9.28 12.10 13.75
CA LYS A 94 -9.97 13.07 12.88
C LYS A 94 -9.01 13.77 11.89
N ALA A 95 -7.81 14.10 12.32
CA ALA A 95 -6.79 14.66 11.41
C ALA A 95 -6.33 13.63 10.36
N HIS A 96 -6.33 12.35 10.73
CA HIS A 96 -5.96 11.24 9.84
C HIS A 96 -7.06 10.91 8.82
N GLU A 97 -8.34 11.17 9.11
CA GLU A 97 -9.47 10.87 8.21
C GLU A 97 -9.31 11.50 6.83
N SER A 98 -9.02 12.81 6.75
CA SER A 98 -8.86 13.51 5.47
C SER A 98 -7.68 12.97 4.64
N THR A 99 -6.56 12.66 5.31
CA THR A 99 -5.40 12.07 4.63
C THR A 99 -5.70 10.64 4.16
N ALA A 100 -6.47 9.87 4.92
CA ALA A 100 -6.88 8.53 4.54
C ALA A 100 -7.85 8.53 3.34
N GLU A 101 -8.76 9.50 3.27
CA GLU A 101 -9.65 9.72 2.13
C GLU A 101 -8.84 10.02 0.87
N ASP A 102 -7.91 10.96 0.93
CA ASP A 102 -7.05 11.31 -0.22
C ASP A 102 -6.23 10.09 -0.69
N VAL A 103 -5.64 9.33 0.24
CA VAL A 103 -4.90 8.11 -0.07
C VAL A 103 -5.80 7.07 -0.75
N LEU A 104 -7.05 6.93 -0.31
CA LEU A 104 -7.99 5.99 -0.91
C LEU A 104 -8.32 6.39 -2.35
N VAL A 105 -8.64 7.67 -2.58
CA VAL A 105 -8.95 8.19 -3.91
C VAL A 105 -7.78 7.99 -4.86
N GLU A 106 -6.57 8.39 -4.44
CA GLU A 106 -5.37 8.26 -5.27
C GLU A 106 -5.04 6.79 -5.58
N ARG A 107 -5.20 5.91 -4.60
CA ARG A 107 -5.01 4.46 -4.80
C ARG A 107 -5.98 3.89 -5.84
N GLU A 108 -7.27 4.24 -5.76
CA GLU A 108 -8.27 3.72 -6.71
C GLU A 108 -8.11 4.31 -8.11
N LYS A 109 -7.66 5.56 -8.22
CA LYS A 109 -7.29 6.19 -9.50
C LYS A 109 -6.16 5.40 -10.19
N ILE A 110 -5.01 5.27 -9.54
CA ILE A 110 -3.85 4.53 -10.07
C ILE A 110 -4.25 3.09 -10.41
N ARG A 111 -4.99 2.43 -9.52
CA ARG A 111 -5.45 1.05 -9.74
C ARG A 111 -6.29 0.94 -11.01
N THR A 112 -7.21 1.87 -11.23
CA THR A 112 -8.11 1.84 -12.40
C THR A 112 -7.31 2.00 -13.69
N GLU A 113 -6.35 2.93 -13.73
CA GLU A 113 -5.45 3.11 -14.87
C GLU A 113 -4.60 1.88 -15.13
N VAL A 114 -4.01 1.28 -14.08
CA VAL A 114 -3.24 0.03 -14.20
C VAL A 114 -4.10 -1.11 -14.73
N LEU A 115 -5.36 -1.24 -14.28
CA LEU A 115 -6.26 -2.27 -14.79
C LEU A 115 -6.50 -2.11 -16.28
N GLN A 116 -6.56 -0.89 -16.82
CA GLN A 116 -6.74 -0.64 -18.25
C GLN A 116 -5.58 -1.19 -19.10
N VAL A 117 -4.37 -1.23 -18.56
CA VAL A 117 -3.16 -1.78 -19.22
C VAL A 117 -3.17 -3.31 -19.30
N LEU A 118 -3.87 -3.97 -18.38
CA LEU A 118 -3.90 -5.44 -18.29
C LEU A 118 -4.88 -6.06 -19.29
N THR A 119 -4.55 -7.25 -19.78
CA THR A 119 -5.47 -8.08 -20.57
C THR A 119 -6.62 -8.62 -19.69
N PRO A 120 -7.75 -9.07 -20.29
CA PRO A 120 -8.84 -9.68 -19.53
C PRO A 120 -8.38 -10.84 -18.63
N GLU A 121 -7.50 -11.71 -19.14
CA GLU A 121 -6.99 -12.88 -18.43
C GLU A 121 -6.08 -12.46 -17.26
N GLN A 122 -5.25 -11.42 -17.45
CA GLN A 122 -4.44 -10.86 -16.38
C GLN A 122 -5.28 -10.20 -15.29
N ARG A 123 -6.42 -9.56 -15.66
CA ARG A 123 -7.36 -8.99 -14.69
C ARG A 123 -8.06 -10.07 -13.87
N GLU A 124 -8.47 -11.16 -14.51
CA GLU A 124 -9.07 -12.32 -13.85
C GLU A 124 -8.08 -12.93 -12.84
N LYS A 125 -6.85 -13.22 -13.28
CA LYS A 125 -5.77 -13.71 -12.40
C LYS A 125 -5.52 -12.77 -11.22
N LEU A 126 -5.56 -11.46 -11.44
CA LEU A 126 -5.41 -10.48 -10.38
C LEU A 126 -6.57 -10.53 -9.37
N GLN A 127 -7.81 -10.82 -9.81
CA GLN A 127 -8.96 -11.01 -8.92
C GLN A 127 -8.83 -12.30 -8.11
N GLU A 128 -8.46 -13.42 -8.73
CA GLU A 128 -8.20 -14.69 -8.04
C GLU A 128 -7.14 -14.52 -6.94
N MET A 129 -6.03 -13.86 -7.26
CA MET A 129 -4.97 -13.56 -6.30
C MET A 129 -5.44 -12.65 -5.15
N ARG A 130 -6.48 -11.84 -5.34
CA ARG A 130 -7.08 -11.05 -4.26
C ARG A 130 -7.96 -11.92 -3.38
N ALA A 131 -8.80 -12.76 -3.97
CA ALA A 131 -9.65 -13.70 -3.25
C ALA A 131 -8.81 -14.66 -2.39
N GLU A 132 -7.73 -15.21 -2.96
CA GLU A 132 -6.80 -16.10 -2.25
C GLU A 132 -6.19 -15.42 -1.01
N ARG A 133 -5.76 -14.16 -1.15
CA ARG A 133 -5.19 -13.38 -0.04
C ARG A 133 -6.22 -13.10 1.06
N VAL A 134 -7.47 -12.83 0.69
CA VAL A 134 -8.56 -12.64 1.65
C VAL A 134 -8.83 -13.95 2.40
N SER A 135 -8.91 -15.07 1.69
CA SER A 135 -9.08 -16.39 2.32
C SER A 135 -7.96 -16.67 3.32
N GLN A 136 -6.70 -16.50 2.90
CA GLN A 136 -5.54 -16.71 3.77
C GLN A 136 -5.56 -15.81 5.02
N LEU A 137 -6.06 -14.58 4.89
CA LEU A 137 -6.23 -13.69 6.04
C LEU A 137 -7.30 -14.23 7.00
N VAL A 138 -8.46 -14.63 6.48
CA VAL A 138 -9.56 -15.21 7.25
C VAL A 138 -9.08 -16.46 7.99
N ASP A 139 -8.40 -17.38 7.30
CA ASP A 139 -7.87 -18.61 7.89
C ASP A 139 -6.91 -18.32 9.05
N ARG A 140 -6.03 -17.32 8.89
CA ARG A 140 -5.12 -16.88 9.96
C ARG A 140 -5.87 -16.30 11.15
N LEU A 141 -6.90 -15.49 10.92
CA LEU A 141 -7.71 -14.91 12.00
C LEU A 141 -8.47 -16.01 12.75
N SER A 142 -9.03 -16.98 12.05
CA SER A 142 -9.70 -18.14 12.65
C SER A 142 -8.73 -19.02 13.45
N ALA A 143 -7.50 -19.21 12.96
CA ALA A 143 -6.47 -19.94 13.70
C ALA A 143 -6.09 -19.26 15.03
N LEU A 144 -6.09 -17.92 15.08
CA LEU A 144 -5.85 -17.17 16.32
C LEU A 144 -6.99 -17.34 17.32
N GLN A 145 -8.25 -17.42 16.86
CA GLN A 145 -9.41 -17.65 17.73
C GLN A 145 -9.38 -19.02 18.41
N ASN A 146 -8.83 -20.03 17.75
CA ASN A 146 -8.73 -21.39 18.30
C ASN A 146 -7.52 -21.60 19.22
N GLN A 147 -6.68 -20.58 19.44
CA GLN A 147 -5.52 -20.62 20.33
C GLN A 147 -5.76 -19.96 21.70
N PHE A 148 -6.92 -19.35 21.90
CA PHE A 148 -7.38 -18.79 23.17
C PHE A 148 -8.61 -19.57 23.67
#